data_AF-A0A9Q9ID65-F1
#
_entry.id   AF-A0A9Q9ID65-F1
#
_cell.length_a   1.000
_cell.length_b   1.000
_cell.length_c   1.000
_cell.angle_alpha   90.00
_cell.angle_beta   90.00
_cell.angle_gamma   90.00
#
_symmetry.space_group_name_H-M   'P 1'
#
loop_
_entity.id
_entity.type
_entity.pdbx_description
1 polymer ?
#
loop_
_entity_poly.entity_id
_entity_poly.type
_entity_poly.pdbx_seq_one_letter_code
_entity_poly.pdbx_strand_id
1 'polypeptide(L)'
;MGALKPWHIIVLVVVLILLFGAKRLPDAARSLGRSLRIIKAETKGLADDDVEAKAEAQSGRAPLSGTIDDNKPSPAPTVDPVNRVHER
;
A
#
# COMPACT_ATOMS: atom_id res chain seq x y z
N MET A 1 -28.00 -21.13 -21.91
CA MET A 1 -27.52 -19.85 -21.33
C MET A 1 -26.19 -20.09 -20.61
N GLY A 2 -25.10 -20.28 -21.38
CA GLY A 2 -23.77 -20.66 -20.88
C GLY A 2 -22.92 -19.46 -20.51
N ALA A 3 -23.40 -18.67 -19.54
CA ALA A 3 -22.71 -17.48 -19.09
C ALA A 3 -21.35 -17.88 -18.49
N LEU A 4 -20.28 -17.41 -19.12
CA LEU A 4 -18.94 -17.36 -18.54
C LEU A 4 -18.29 -18.73 -18.27
N LYS A 5 -18.20 -19.59 -19.30
CA LYS A 5 -17.20 -20.68 -19.24
C LYS A 5 -15.83 -20.04 -18.99
N PRO A 6 -15.08 -20.45 -17.94
CA PRO A 6 -13.77 -19.89 -17.57
C PRO A 6 -12.79 -19.77 -18.74
N TRP A 7 -12.97 -20.60 -19.76
CA TRP A 7 -12.26 -20.55 -21.03
C TRP A 7 -12.23 -19.17 -21.71
N HIS A 8 -13.34 -18.42 -21.73
CA HIS A 8 -13.38 -17.12 -22.40
C HIS A 8 -12.51 -16.07 -21.69
N ILE A 9 -12.44 -16.13 -20.36
CA ILE A 9 -11.60 -15.24 -19.56
C ILE A 9 -10.12 -15.51 -19.86
N ILE A 10 -9.72 -16.77 -19.96
CA ILE A 10 -8.35 -17.15 -20.31
C ILE A 10 -7.97 -16.59 -21.67
N VAL A 11 -8.84 -16.75 -22.68
CA VAL A 11 -8.60 -16.19 -24.03
C VAL A 11 -8.44 -14.67 -23.99
N LEU A 12 -9.29 -13.97 -23.23
CA LEU A 12 -9.23 -12.50 -23.11
C LEU A 12 -7.94 -12.03 -22.44
N VAL A 13 -7.50 -12.72 -21.39
CA VAL A 13 -6.20 -12.45 -20.72
C VAL A 13 -5.04 -12.69 -21.67
N VAL A 14 -5.06 -13.78 -22.45
CA VAL A 14 -4.02 -14.07 -23.45
C VAL A 14 -3.94 -12.96 -24.50
N VAL A 15 -5.10 -12.50 -25.01
CA VAL A 15 -5.16 -11.38 -25.96
C VAL A 15 -4.60 -10.11 -25.34
N LEU A 16 -4.98 -9.76 -24.10
CA LEU A 16 -4.42 -8.59 -23.41
C LEU A 16 -2.90 -8.69 -23.22
N ILE A 17 -2.37 -9.86 -22.88
CA ILE A 17 -0.92 -10.07 -22.76
C ILE A 17 -0.22 -9.92 -24.11
N LEU A 18 -0.83 -10.35 -25.21
CA LEU A 18 -0.26 -10.18 -26.56
C LEU A 18 -0.22 -8.71 -26.98
N LEU A 19 -1.26 -7.93 -26.67
CA LEU A 19 -1.34 -6.51 -27.04
C LEU A 19 -0.46 -5.62 -26.15
N PHE A 20 -0.52 -5.81 -24.83
CA PHE A 20 0.14 -4.94 -23.85
C PHE A 20 1.52 -5.48 -23.40
N GLY A 21 1.74 -6.79 -23.50
CA GLY A 21 2.95 -7.46 -23.04
C GLY A 21 2.86 -7.98 -21.59
N ALA A 22 3.50 -9.12 -21.32
CA ALA A 22 3.44 -9.83 -20.03
C ALA A 22 3.98 -9.00 -18.84
N LYS A 23 4.86 -8.02 -19.09
CA LYS A 23 5.41 -7.13 -18.04
C LYS A 23 4.52 -5.91 -17.76
N ARG A 24 3.76 -5.42 -18.73
CA ARG A 24 2.97 -4.17 -18.61
C ARG A 24 1.66 -4.39 -17.87
N LEU A 25 1.02 -5.53 -18.07
CA LEU A 25 -0.24 -5.88 -17.41
C LEU A 25 -0.12 -5.94 -15.87
N PRO A 26 0.85 -6.65 -15.27
CA PRO A 26 1.02 -6.65 -13.81
C PRO A 26 1.51 -5.30 -13.26
N ASP A 27 2.30 -4.56 -14.02
CA ASP A 27 2.79 -3.24 -13.59
C ASP A 27 1.65 -2.21 -13.54
N ALA A 28 0.82 -2.17 -14.58
CA ALA A 28 -0.40 -1.35 -14.63
C ALA A 28 -1.41 -1.77 -13.54
N ALA A 29 -1.62 -3.07 -13.33
CA ALA A 29 -2.48 -3.54 -12.25
C ALA A 29 -1.96 -3.13 -10.86
N ARG A 30 -0.63 -3.13 -10.64
CA ARG A 30 -0.01 -2.70 -9.38
C ARG A 30 -0.08 -1.20 -9.15
N SER A 31 0.04 -0.37 -10.19
CA SER A 31 -0.11 1.08 -10.04
C SER A 31 -1.58 1.46 -9.80
N LEU A 32 -2.50 0.91 -10.60
CA LEU A 32 -3.94 1.11 -10.44
C LEU A 32 -4.45 0.57 -9.10
N GLY A 33 -3.94 -0.58 -8.64
CA GLY A 33 -4.29 -1.17 -7.35
C GLY A 33 -3.86 -0.31 -6.17
N ARG A 34 -2.71 0.40 -6.26
CA ARG A 34 -2.29 1.36 -5.23
C ARG A 34 -3.23 2.57 -5.15
N SER A 35 -3.61 3.15 -6.30
CA SER A 35 -4.58 4.25 -6.34
C SER A 35 -5.96 3.83 -5.83
N LEU A 36 -6.45 2.64 -6.23
CA LEU A 36 -7.71 2.10 -5.73
C LEU A 36 -7.68 1.79 -4.23
N ARG A 37 -6.52 1.36 -3.67
CA ARG A 37 -6.39 1.13 -2.22
C ARG A 37 -6.56 2.41 -1.42
N ILE A 38 -5.97 3.51 -1.88
CA ILE A 38 -6.08 4.82 -1.22
C ILE A 38 -7.55 5.26 -1.23
N ILE A 39 -8.17 5.26 -2.41
CA ILE A 39 -9.59 5.62 -2.57
C ILE A 39 -10.48 4.69 -1.72
N LYS A 40 -10.21 3.39 -1.71
CA LYS A 40 -10.95 2.40 -0.92
C LYS A 40 -10.79 2.65 0.59
N ALA A 41 -9.61 3.06 1.06
CA ALA A 41 -9.37 3.36 2.47
C ALA A 41 -10.10 4.62 2.92
N GLU A 42 -10.06 5.68 2.11
CA GLU A 42 -10.80 6.92 2.36
C GLU A 42 -12.32 6.69 2.30
N THR A 43 -12.79 5.94 1.29
CA THR A 43 -14.21 5.56 1.17
C THR A 43 -14.64 4.63 2.30
N LYS A 44 -13.75 3.77 2.78
CA LYS A 44 -14.04 2.90 3.93
C LYS A 44 -14.20 3.73 5.19
N GLY A 45 -13.39 4.75 5.45
CA GLY A 45 -13.60 5.64 6.60
C GLY A 45 -15.00 6.26 6.62
N LEU A 46 -15.47 6.72 5.46
CA LEU A 46 -16.84 7.26 5.32
C LEU A 46 -17.93 6.20 5.50
N ALA A 47 -17.69 4.96 5.05
CA ALA A 47 -18.65 3.87 5.16
C ALA A 47 -18.61 3.16 6.53
N ASP A 48 -17.46 3.19 7.22
CA ASP A 48 -17.29 2.70 8.58
C ASP A 48 -17.83 3.73 9.58
N ASP A 49 -17.76 5.05 9.34
CA ASP A 49 -18.40 6.05 10.24
C ASP A 49 -19.92 5.78 10.43
N ASP A 50 -20.60 5.23 9.42
CA ASP A 50 -22.02 4.78 9.51
C ASP A 50 -22.21 3.43 10.26
N VAL A 51 -21.18 2.60 10.37
CA VAL A 51 -21.23 1.25 10.97
C VAL A 51 -20.55 1.19 12.35
N GLU A 52 -19.54 2.02 12.57
CA GLU A 52 -18.70 2.15 13.77
C GLU A 52 -19.45 2.89 14.87
N ALA A 53 -20.35 3.84 14.54
CA ALA A 53 -21.35 4.37 15.47
C ALA A 53 -22.26 3.28 16.09
N LYS A 54 -22.34 2.09 15.48
CA LYS A 54 -23.03 0.90 16.00
C LYS A 54 -22.08 -0.13 16.63
N ALA A 55 -20.78 -0.12 16.29
CA ALA A 55 -19.79 -1.09 16.77
C ALA A 55 -18.97 -0.60 17.99
N GLU A 56 -18.85 0.71 18.22
CA GLU A 56 -18.15 1.29 19.38
C GLU A 56 -18.84 0.97 20.73
N ALA A 57 -20.11 0.56 20.71
CA ALA A 57 -20.80 0.08 21.91
C ALA A 57 -20.32 -1.30 22.40
N GLN A 58 -19.43 -2.00 21.68
CA GLN A 58 -19.14 -3.42 21.97
C GLN A 58 -17.66 -3.86 22.09
N SER A 59 -16.64 -3.01 21.88
CA SER A 59 -15.26 -3.55 21.88
C SER A 59 -14.18 -2.60 22.41
N GLY A 60 -14.26 -2.28 23.70
CA GLY A 60 -13.15 -1.70 24.47
C GLY A 60 -12.03 -2.71 24.79
N ARG A 61 -11.25 -3.14 23.79
CA ARG A 61 -9.98 -3.87 24.04
C ARG A 61 -8.94 -3.63 22.94
N ALA A 62 -7.95 -2.78 23.26
CA ALA A 62 -6.79 -2.53 22.42
C ALA A 62 -5.82 -3.74 22.41
N PRO A 63 -5.32 -4.19 21.25
CA PRO A 63 -4.13 -5.02 21.20
C PRO A 63 -2.89 -4.12 21.09
N LEU A 64 -2.11 -4.08 22.17
CA LEU A 64 -0.71 -3.69 22.17
C LEU A 64 0.12 -4.84 21.57
N SER A 65 0.75 -4.64 20.40
CA SER A 65 1.97 -5.35 19.99
C SER A 65 2.46 -4.92 18.61
N GLY A 66 3.77 -4.64 18.52
CA GLY A 66 4.50 -4.65 17.26
C GLY A 66 5.42 -3.45 17.00
N THR A 67 6.36 -3.15 17.90
CA THR A 67 7.61 -2.50 17.50
C THR A 67 8.30 -3.41 16.49
N ILE A 68 8.43 -2.95 15.23
CA ILE A 68 9.35 -3.53 14.26
C ILE A 68 10.30 -2.41 13.87
N ASP A 69 11.41 -2.34 14.60
CA ASP A 69 12.71 -1.99 14.06
C ASP A 69 12.98 -2.84 12.81
N ASP A 70 13.33 -2.20 11.69
CA ASP A 70 14.56 -2.48 10.93
C ASP A 70 14.56 -1.64 9.63
N ASN A 71 15.73 -1.15 9.25
CA ASN A 71 16.07 -0.50 7.97
C ASN A 71 15.93 1.03 7.83
N LYS A 72 16.83 1.76 8.52
CA LYS A 72 17.45 2.97 7.95
C LYS A 72 18.97 2.88 8.16
N PRO A 73 19.79 2.68 7.10
CA PRO A 73 21.20 3.00 7.17
C PRO A 73 21.29 4.53 7.27
N SER A 74 21.62 5.02 8.47
CA SER A 74 21.95 6.43 8.67
C SER A 74 23.48 6.56 8.68
N PRO A 75 24.15 6.85 7.57
CA PRO A 75 25.51 7.35 7.62
C PRO A 75 25.50 8.75 8.24
N ALA A 76 26.11 8.81 9.42
CA ALA A 76 26.60 9.93 10.24
C ALA A 76 26.18 11.38 9.93
N PRO A 77 25.76 12.16 10.94
CA PRO A 77 25.83 13.61 10.87
C PRO A 77 27.30 14.02 11.02
N THR A 78 27.97 14.42 9.93
CA THR A 78 29.20 15.22 10.04
C THR A 78 28.79 16.62 10.46
N VAL A 79 28.63 16.81 11.77
CA VAL A 79 28.64 18.12 12.40
C VAL A 79 30.12 18.45 12.55
N ASP A 80 30.59 19.45 11.79
CA ASP A 80 31.96 19.97 11.89
C ASP A 80 31.89 21.24 12.76
N PRO A 81 32.04 21.16 14.10
CA PRO A 81 32.03 22.35 14.93
C PRO A 81 33.38 23.07 14.83
N VAL A 82 33.31 24.24 14.21
CA VAL A 82 34.06 25.45 14.56
C VAL A 82 34.71 25.35 15.96
N ASN A 83 36.03 25.10 16.07
CA ASN A 83 36.92 25.60 17.14
C ASN A 83 38.37 25.04 17.08
N ARG A 84 39.13 25.28 16.00
CA ARG A 84 40.60 25.04 15.97
C ARG A 84 41.42 26.31 15.65
N VAL A 85 40.87 27.49 15.97
CA VAL A 85 41.52 28.80 15.71
C VAL A 85 42.05 29.45 17.00
N HIS A 86 41.96 28.80 18.15
CA HIS A 86 42.35 29.43 19.43
C HIS A 86 43.58 28.88 20.16
N GLU A 87 44.38 27.97 19.58
CA GLU A 87 45.63 27.55 20.23
C GLU A 87 46.76 27.26 19.22
N ARG A 88 47.68 28.23 19.09
CA ARG A 88 49.16 28.14 19.10
C ARG A 88 49.79 29.25 18.26
#